data_AF-A0A173YPM8-F1
#
_entry.id   AF-A0A173YPM8-F1
#
_cell.length_a   1.000
_cell.length_b   1.000
_cell.length_c   1.000
_cell.angle_alpha   90.00
_cell.angle_beta   90.00
_cell.angle_gamma   90.00
#
_symmetry.space_group_name_H-M   'P 1'
#
loop_
_entity.id
_entity.type
_entity.pdbx_description
1 polymer ?
#
loop_
_entity_poly.entity_id
_entity_poly.type
_entity_poly.pdbx_seq_one_letter_code
_entity_poly.pdbx_strand_id
1 'polypeptide(L)'
;MTIFFGNYLTQWGKSSLALGVLYAEGSRRYLESLSTYTRRRMTGAAKAQVDEVLYVPAALALHQRPAVPGIRSTFGTGTELLNSLRLMYTEGLTI
;
A
#
# COMPACT_ATOMS: atom_id res chain seq x y z
N MET A 1 -12.66 3.75 10.65
CA MET A 1 -12.82 3.68 9.18
C MET A 1 -13.47 4.99 8.73
N THR A 2 -12.69 5.91 8.15
CA THR A 2 -13.19 7.20 7.66
C THR A 2 -13.62 7.05 6.20
N ILE A 3 -14.90 7.28 5.90
CA ILE A 3 -15.46 7.19 4.54
C ILE A 3 -15.74 8.61 4.04
N PHE A 4 -15.12 8.99 2.92
CA PHE A 4 -15.39 10.28 2.27
C PHE A 4 -16.73 10.22 1.52
N PHE A 5 -17.82 10.61 2.17
CA PHE A 5 -19.11 10.87 1.50
C PHE A 5 -19.10 12.24 0.83
N GLY A 6 -19.93 12.42 -0.20
CA GLY A 6 -20.33 13.77 -0.55
C GLY A 6 -21.41 13.81 -1.61
N ASN A 7 -22.33 14.73 -1.40
CA ASN A 7 -23.44 15.02 -2.27
C ASN A 7 -22.98 15.90 -3.44
N TYR A 8 -23.56 15.63 -4.60
CA TYR A 8 -23.62 16.42 -5.83
C TYR A 8 -22.61 17.59 -5.92
N LEU A 9 -21.45 17.39 -6.58
CA LEU A 9 -21.03 18.19 -7.75
C LEU A 9 -19.57 18.04 -8.20
N THR A 10 -18.62 17.53 -7.42
CA THR A 10 -17.26 17.33 -7.97
C THR A 10 -16.58 16.07 -7.45
N GLN A 11 -16.57 15.03 -8.29
CA GLN A 11 -15.78 13.81 -8.10
C GLN A 11 -14.27 14.09 -8.00
N TRP A 12 -13.84 15.26 -8.47
CA TRP A 12 -12.45 15.72 -8.51
C TRP A 12 -11.93 16.20 -7.14
N GLY A 13 -12.73 16.92 -6.35
CA GLY A 13 -12.29 17.48 -5.07
C GLY A 13 -12.03 16.42 -3.99
N LYS A 14 -12.88 15.40 -3.93
CA LYS A 14 -12.72 14.30 -2.95
C LYS A 14 -11.56 13.39 -3.30
N SER A 15 -11.42 13.04 -4.58
CA SER A 15 -10.33 12.19 -5.06
C SER A 15 -8.98 12.91 -4.91
N SER A 16 -8.94 14.22 -5.18
CA SER A 16 -7.76 15.06 -4.96
C SER A 16 -7.34 15.09 -3.49
N LEU A 17 -8.28 15.28 -2.56
CA LEU A 17 -7.97 15.25 -1.14
C LEU A 17 -7.52 13.86 -0.66
N ALA A 18 -8.26 12.82 -1.01
CA ALA A 18 -7.99 11.47 -0.53
C ALA A 18 -6.69 10.87 -1.11
N LEU A 19 -6.51 10.95 -2.44
CA LEU A 19 -5.36 10.35 -3.12
C LEU A 19 -4.19 11.33 -3.27
N GLY A 20 -4.47 12.59 -3.58
CA GLY A 20 -3.44 13.60 -3.84
C GLY A 20 -2.78 14.15 -2.58
N VAL A 21 -3.51 14.22 -1.46
CA VAL A 21 -2.98 14.77 -0.21
C VAL A 21 -2.81 13.69 0.86
N LEU A 22 -3.89 13.05 1.30
CA LEU A 22 -3.84 12.16 2.46
C LEU A 22 -3.04 10.89 2.19
N TYR A 23 -3.26 10.24 1.03
CA TYR A 23 -2.49 9.07 0.64
C TYR A 23 -1.02 9.42 0.39
N ALA A 24 -0.74 10.52 -0.31
CA ALA A 24 0.64 10.94 -0.60
C ALA A 24 1.43 11.20 0.70
N GLU A 25 0.87 11.96 1.64
CA GLU A 25 1.52 12.22 2.93
C GLU A 25 1.61 10.98 3.82
N GLY A 26 0.56 10.17 3.89
CA GLY A 26 0.60 8.92 4.64
C GLY A 26 1.62 7.93 4.07
N SER A 27 1.76 7.85 2.76
CA SER A 27 2.76 6.99 2.09
C SER A 27 4.18 7.49 2.33
N ARG A 28 4.39 8.81 2.28
CA ARG A 28 5.69 9.42 2.60
C ARG A 28 6.12 9.07 4.03
N ARG A 29 5.22 9.25 5.00
CA ARG A 29 5.46 8.88 6.41
C ARG A 29 5.75 7.39 6.58
N TYR A 30 5.05 6.53 5.83
CA TYR A 30 5.34 5.10 5.82
C TYR A 30 6.75 4.80 5.30
N LEU A 31 7.17 5.40 4.18
CA LEU A 31 8.54 5.20 3.66
C LEU A 31 9.62 5.77 4.58
N GLU A 32 9.34 6.86 5.28
CA GLU A 32 10.26 7.49 6.23
C GLU A 32 10.50 6.64 7.48
N SER A 33 9.52 5.84 7.91
CA SER A 33 9.69 4.92 9.05
C SER A 33 10.51 3.67 8.70
N LEU A 34 10.74 3.39 7.41
CA LEU A 34 11.55 2.25 6.97
C LEU A 34 13.06 2.52 7.08
N SER A 35 13.81 1.41 7.15
CA SER A 35 15.28 1.42 7.11
C SER A 35 15.82 2.13 5.87
N THR A 36 17.02 2.70 5.97
CA THR A 36 17.69 3.38 4.85
C THR A 36 17.84 2.48 3.62
N TYR A 37 18.09 1.18 3.83
CA TYR A 37 18.19 0.20 2.75
C TYR A 37 16.85 0.03 2.01
N THR A 38 15.77 -0.20 2.77
CA THR A 38 14.43 -0.39 2.21
C THR A 38 13.96 0.86 1.46
N ARG A 39 14.24 2.05 2.02
CA ARG A 39 13.87 3.33 1.43
C ARG A 39 14.58 3.61 0.11
N ARG A 40 15.86 3.24 -0.02
CA ARG A 40 16.62 3.34 -1.28
C ARG A 40 16.12 2.40 -2.37
N ARG A 41 15.58 1.24 -1.98
CA ARG A 41 15.04 0.24 -2.90
C ARG A 41 13.65 0.64 -3.43
N MET A 42 12.89 1.41 -2.67
CA MET A 42 11.59 1.91 -3.06
C MET A 42 11.71 3.25 -3.80
N THR A 43 10.88 3.47 -4.83
CA THR A 43 10.77 4.78 -5.48
C THR A 43 10.29 5.80 -4.46
N GLY A 44 10.99 6.94 -4.34
CA GLY A 44 10.64 7.97 -3.36
C GLY A 44 9.18 8.42 -3.50
N ALA A 45 8.48 8.57 -2.38
CA ALA A 45 7.12 9.12 -2.37
C ALA A 45 7.17 10.62 -2.71
N ALA A 46 6.33 11.05 -3.65
CA ALA A 46 6.15 12.47 -3.93
C ALA A 46 5.48 13.16 -2.74
N LYS A 47 5.98 14.34 -2.37
CA LYS A 47 5.35 15.21 -1.37
C LYS A 47 4.06 15.79 -1.96
N ALA A 48 3.00 15.86 -1.17
CA ALA A 48 1.76 16.51 -1.59
C ALA A 48 1.97 18.03 -1.77
N GLN A 49 1.26 18.65 -2.72
CA GLN A 49 1.30 20.09 -3.00
C GLN A 49 0.40 20.86 -2.00
N VAL A 50 0.78 20.85 -0.73
CA VAL A 50 0.08 21.54 0.36
C VAL A 50 1.09 22.12 1.34
N ASP A 51 0.71 23.20 2.03
CA ASP A 51 1.60 23.92 2.94
C ASP A 51 2.01 23.05 4.13
N GLU A 52 1.03 22.50 4.85
CA GLU A 52 1.28 21.62 5.99
C GLU A 52 0.16 20.60 6.20
N VAL A 53 0.54 19.40 6.65
CA VAL A 53 -0.38 18.33 7.04
C VAL A 53 0.02 17.82 8.41
N LEU A 54 -0.82 18.05 9.41
CA LEU A 54 -0.61 17.60 10.78
C LEU A 54 -1.42 16.34 11.08
N TYR A 55 -0.91 15.50 12.00
CA TYR A 55 -1.62 14.32 12.53
C TYR A 55 -2.04 13.23 11.53
N VAL A 56 -1.46 13.16 10.33
CA VAL A 56 -1.74 12.07 9.38
C VAL A 56 -0.97 10.80 9.73
N PRO A 57 -1.63 9.65 9.94
CA PRO A 57 -0.95 8.38 10.17
C PRO A 57 -0.24 7.88 8.90
N ALA A 58 0.69 6.94 9.06
CA ALA A 58 1.23 6.19 7.92
C ALA A 58 0.08 5.53 7.14
N ALA A 59 0.07 5.65 5.82
CA ALA A 59 -0.98 5.13 4.96
C ALA A 59 -0.41 4.34 3.79
N LEU A 60 -1.20 3.36 3.32
CA LEU A 60 -0.92 2.55 2.15
C LEU A 60 -2.17 2.55 1.26
N ALA A 61 -2.01 2.70 -0.05
CA ALA A 61 -3.12 2.63 -0.98
C ALA A 61 -3.44 1.17 -1.24
N LEU A 62 -4.72 0.83 -1.09
CA LEU A 62 -5.26 -0.42 -1.60
C LEU A 62 -5.83 -0.14 -2.99
N HIS A 63 -5.10 -0.56 -4.01
CA HIS A 63 -5.60 -0.54 -5.37
C HIS A 63 -6.59 -1.69 -5.56
N GLN A 64 -7.73 -1.41 -6.21
CA GLN A 64 -8.74 -2.44 -6.53
C GLN A 64 -8.18 -3.56 -7.40
N ARG A 65 -7.15 -3.26 -8.19
CA ARG A 65 -6.45 -4.24 -9.02
C ARG A 65 -5.01 -4.39 -8.53
N PRO A 66 -4.59 -5.62 -8.16
CA PRO A 66 -3.19 -5.88 -7.86
C PRO A 66 -2.31 -5.55 -9.07
N ALA A 67 -1.05 -5.20 -8.82
CA ALA A 67 -0.06 -5.08 -9.89
C ALA A 67 0.01 -6.38 -10.70
N VAL A 68 0.25 -6.28 -12.01
CA VAL A 68 0.35 -7.45 -12.89
C VAL A 68 1.48 -8.35 -12.36
N PRO A 69 1.18 -9.59 -11.96
CA PRO A 69 2.21 -10.49 -11.43
C PRO A 69 3.24 -10.82 -12.52
N GLY A 70 4.51 -11.02 -12.14
CA GLY A 70 5.52 -11.53 -13.06
C GLY A 70 5.19 -12.94 -13.55
N ILE A 71 5.81 -13.40 -14.64
CA ILE A 71 5.53 -14.69 -15.32
C ILE A 71 5.60 -15.91 -14.37
N ARG A 72 6.40 -15.83 -13.29
CA ARG A 72 6.54 -16.89 -12.29
C ARG A 72 5.59 -16.78 -11.09
N SER A 73 4.76 -15.74 -11.05
CA SER A 73 3.84 -15.49 -9.95
C SER A 73 2.49 -16.11 -10.25
N THR A 74 2.00 -16.91 -9.31
CA THR A 74 0.69 -17.55 -9.35
C THR A 74 -0.21 -16.97 -8.25
N PHE A 75 -1.49 -17.35 -8.24
CA PHE A 75 -2.39 -17.02 -7.14
C PHE A 75 -1.83 -17.49 -5.78
N GLY A 76 -1.21 -18.66 -5.75
CA GLY A 76 -0.63 -19.24 -4.54
C GLY A 76 0.60 -18.46 -4.02
N THR A 77 1.38 -17.82 -4.89
CA THR A 77 2.46 -16.93 -4.45
C THR A 77 1.93 -15.56 -4.03
N GLY A 78 0.91 -15.03 -4.72
CA GLY A 78 0.34 -13.71 -4.42
C GLY A 78 -0.46 -13.66 -3.12
N THR A 79 -1.03 -14.78 -2.69
CA THR A 79 -1.81 -14.92 -1.43
C THR A 79 -1.00 -15.52 -0.30
N GLU A 80 0.30 -15.80 -0.52
CA GLU A 80 1.18 -16.53 0.41
C GLU A 80 0.76 -17.97 0.76
N LEU A 81 -0.34 -18.48 0.18
CA LEU A 81 -0.82 -19.85 0.38
C LEU A 81 0.26 -20.90 0.06
N LEU A 82 1.06 -20.68 -0.97
CA LEU A 82 2.14 -21.59 -1.34
C LEU A 82 3.21 -21.69 -0.23
N ASN A 83 3.44 -20.62 0.53
CA ASN A 83 4.39 -20.64 1.64
C ASN A 83 3.85 -21.51 2.79
N SER A 84 2.58 -21.33 3.14
CA SER A 84 1.90 -22.15 4.15
C SER A 84 1.90 -23.64 3.76
N LEU A 85 1.59 -23.95 2.50
CA LEU A 85 1.62 -25.32 1.99
C LEU A 85 3.03 -25.92 2.04
N ARG A 86 4.06 -25.16 1.64
CA ARG A 86 5.45 -25.63 1.70
C ARG A 86 5.89 -25.97 3.13
N LEU A 87 5.53 -25.13 4.10
CA LEU A 87 5.80 -25.41 5.52
C LEU A 87 5.08 -26.70 5.96
N MET A 88 3.79 -26.86 5.63
CA MET A 88 3.03 -28.08 5.96
C MET A 88 3.63 -29.34 5.35
N TYR A 89 4.09 -29.31 4.09
CA TYR A 89 4.74 -30.46 3.45
C TYR A 89 6.14 -30.75 4.00
N THR A 90 6.84 -29.74 4.53
CA THR A 90 8.19 -29.92 5.10
C THR A 90 8.10 -30.49 6.52
N GLU A 91 7.21 -29.93 7.35
CA GLU A 91 6.97 -30.36 8.74
C GLU A 91 6.11 -31.64 8.82
N GLY A 92 5.24 -31.88 7.83
CA GLY A 92 4.38 -33.07 7.78
C GLY A 92 5.10 -34.34 7.30
N LEU A 93 6.31 -34.20 6.73
CA LEU A 93 7.15 -35.34 6.30
C LEU A 93 8.22 -35.69 7.35
N THR A 94 8.23 -34.99 8.49
CA THR A 94 9.16 -35.17 9.62
C THR A 94 8.53 -35.85 10.84
N ILE A 95 7.42 -36.57 10.66
CA ILE A 95 6.77 -37.42 11.68
C ILE A 95 6.81 -38.88 11.23
#